data_AF-A0A383CG36-F1
#
_entry.id   AF-A0A383CG36-F1
#
_cell.length_a   1.000
_cell.length_b   1.000
_cell.length_c   1.000
_cell.angle_alpha   90.00
_cell.angle_beta   90.00
_cell.angle_gamma   90.00
#
_symmetry.space_group_name_H-M   'P 1'
#
loop_
_entity.id
_entity.type
_entity.pdbx_description
1 polymer ?
#
loop_
_entity_poly.entity_id
_entity_poly.type
_entity_poly.pdbx_seq_one_letter_code
_entity_poly.pdbx_strand_id
1 'polypeptide(L)'
;MITRGANVNEARGDGITALHAAAERGHWHVTERLLAAGARVDPETRIGSYTPLHLAAQGAHSEVAEQLLAAGADPNSVTTNSGVTPLHLAAAAIKGHTTVASLLAHGADPNPREVSSGQTPL
;
A
#
# COMPACT_ATOMS: atom_id res chain seq x y z
N MET A 1 -19.11 -16.99 3.10
CA MET A 1 -18.43 -18.29 3.24
C MET A 1 -17.00 -18.12 2.77
N ILE A 2 -15.99 -18.29 3.64
CA ILE A 2 -14.60 -18.47 3.20
C ILE A 2 -14.44 -19.98 3.03
N THR A 3 -14.43 -20.42 1.78
CA THR A 3 -14.28 -21.83 1.41
C THR A 3 -12.89 -22.29 1.84
N ARG A 4 -12.85 -23.42 2.55
CA ARG A 4 -11.61 -24.13 2.90
C ARG A 4 -10.86 -24.47 1.60
N GLY A 5 -9.86 -23.66 1.22
CA GLY A 5 -9.03 -23.90 0.03
C GLY A 5 -8.64 -22.66 -0.78
N ALA A 6 -9.21 -21.47 -0.53
CA ALA A 6 -8.75 -20.25 -1.20
C ALA A 6 -7.37 -19.84 -0.67
N ASN A 7 -6.37 -19.72 -1.55
CA ASN A 7 -5.06 -19.21 -1.18
C ASN A 7 -5.17 -17.71 -0.92
N VAL A 8 -4.92 -17.25 0.30
CA VAL A 8 -4.99 -15.82 0.67
C VAL A 8 -4.05 -14.95 -0.18
N ASN A 9 -2.99 -15.55 -0.73
CA ASN A 9 -1.99 -14.91 -1.58
C ASN A 9 -2.25 -15.14 -3.07
N GLU A 10 -3.42 -15.66 -3.44
CA GLU A 10 -3.80 -15.81 -4.85
C GLU A 10 -3.85 -14.44 -5.51
N ALA A 11 -3.16 -14.32 -6.64
CA ALA A 11 -3.11 -13.14 -7.47
C ALA A 11 -3.78 -13.43 -8.81
N ARG A 12 -4.50 -12.45 -9.35
CA ARG A 12 -4.96 -12.49 -10.75
C ARG A 12 -3.74 -12.36 -11.68
N GLY A 13 -3.92 -12.61 -12.98
CA GLY A 13 -2.86 -12.54 -13.98
C GLY A 13 -2.11 -11.19 -14.08
N ASP A 14 -2.59 -10.12 -13.46
CA ASP A 14 -1.94 -8.81 -13.33
C ASP A 14 -1.13 -8.65 -12.01
N GLY A 15 -1.04 -9.70 -11.18
CA GLY A 15 -0.38 -9.66 -9.88
C GLY A 15 -1.24 -9.07 -8.76
N ILE A 16 -2.51 -8.72 -9.02
CA ILE A 16 -3.38 -8.13 -8.02
C ILE A 16 -3.92 -9.22 -7.09
N THR A 17 -3.63 -9.08 -5.80
CA THR A 17 -4.13 -9.94 -4.71
C THR A 17 -5.40 -9.37 -4.07
N ALA A 18 -6.05 -10.16 -3.22
CA ALA A 18 -7.16 -9.67 -2.40
C ALA A 18 -6.75 -8.48 -1.50
N LEU A 19 -5.49 -8.45 -1.03
CA LEU A 19 -4.98 -7.38 -0.17
C LEU A 19 -4.86 -6.05 -0.92
N HIS A 20 -4.45 -6.08 -2.20
CA HIS A 20 -4.45 -4.88 -3.06
C HIS A 20 -5.87 -4.31 -3.20
N ALA A 21 -6.84 -5.15 -3.53
CA ALA A 21 -8.23 -4.72 -3.73
C ALA A 21 -8.86 -4.17 -2.44
N ALA A 22 -8.58 -4.79 -1.28
CA ALA A 22 -9.03 -4.28 0.01
C ALA A 22 -8.40 -2.91 0.32
N ALA A 23 -7.12 -2.74 0.01
CA ALA A 23 -6.39 -1.51 0.26
C ALA A 23 -6.85 -0.35 -0.62
N GLU A 24 -7.03 -0.58 -1.92
CA GLU A 24 -7.58 0.39 -2.88
C GLU A 24 -8.96 0.91 -2.46
N ARG A 25 -9.80 0.02 -1.91
CA ARG A 25 -11.19 0.31 -1.51
C ARG A 25 -11.32 0.82 -0.07
N GLY A 26 -10.24 0.89 0.70
CA GLY A 26 -10.30 1.31 2.11
C GLY A 26 -11.01 0.32 3.04
N HIS A 27 -11.07 -0.96 2.66
CA HIS A 27 -11.83 -1.98 3.41
C HIS A 27 -11.01 -2.55 4.58
N TRP A 28 -10.80 -1.75 5.62
CA TRP A 28 -9.96 -2.09 6.78
C TRP A 28 -10.32 -3.42 7.47
N HIS A 29 -11.60 -3.75 7.62
CA HIS A 29 -12.01 -5.05 8.18
C HIS A 29 -11.59 -6.24 7.29
N VAL A 30 -11.56 -6.04 5.98
CA VAL A 30 -11.12 -7.08 5.03
C VAL A 30 -9.60 -7.20 5.08
N THR A 31 -8.90 -6.07 5.08
CA THR A 31 -7.44 -6.00 5.25
C THR A 31 -6.98 -6.72 6.52
N GLU A 32 -7.58 -6.42 7.67
CA GLU A 32 -7.31 -7.09 8.93
C GLU A 32 -7.42 -8.62 8.83
N ARG A 33 -8.52 -9.11 8.24
CA ARG A 33 -8.78 -10.54 8.08
C ARG A 33 -7.81 -11.22 7.12
N LEU A 34 -7.40 -10.52 6.06
CA LEU A 34 -6.42 -11.04 5.11
C LEU A 34 -5.03 -11.14 5.76
N LEU A 35 -4.61 -10.10 6.49
CA LEU A 35 -3.35 -10.10 7.24
C LEU A 35 -3.33 -11.20 8.31
N ALA A 36 -4.40 -11.33 9.09
CA ALA A 36 -4.56 -12.40 10.09
C ALA A 36 -4.57 -13.81 9.47
N ALA A 37 -4.98 -13.94 8.21
CA ALA A 37 -4.94 -15.20 7.46
C ALA A 37 -3.58 -15.48 6.79
N GLY A 38 -2.56 -14.64 7.01
CA GLY A 38 -1.21 -14.81 6.45
C GLY A 38 -1.04 -14.28 5.03
N ALA A 39 -1.81 -13.25 4.65
CA ALA A 39 -1.53 -12.49 3.44
C ALA A 39 -0.12 -11.90 3.49
N ARG A 40 0.61 -12.01 2.38
CA ARG A 40 1.84 -11.24 2.16
C ARG A 40 1.48 -9.76 2.21
N VAL A 41 2.28 -8.98 2.93
CA VAL A 41 2.02 -7.56 3.18
C VAL A 41 2.41 -6.69 1.98
N ASP A 42 3.55 -7.00 1.36
CA ASP A 42 4.08 -6.31 0.18
C ASP A 42 4.13 -7.20 -1.09
N PRO A 43 3.01 -7.79 -1.55
CA PRO A 43 2.94 -8.32 -2.90
C PRO A 43 3.00 -7.15 -3.87
N GLU A 44 3.72 -7.29 -4.98
CA GLU A 44 3.79 -6.29 -6.03
C GLU A 44 2.84 -6.64 -7.18
N THR A 45 2.14 -5.64 -7.71
CA THR A 45 1.45 -5.78 -9.01
C THR A 45 2.48 -5.99 -10.12
N ARG A 46 2.11 -6.78 -11.13
CA ARG A 46 2.99 -7.04 -12.28
C ARG A 46 3.27 -5.79 -13.10
N ILE A 47 2.33 -4.84 -13.09
CA ILE A 47 2.46 -3.56 -13.77
C ILE A 47 2.79 -2.51 -12.72
N GLY A 48 3.99 -1.93 -12.81
CA GLY A 48 4.43 -0.79 -11.99
C GLY A 48 4.86 -1.10 -10.56
N SER A 49 4.82 -2.37 -10.12
CA SER A 49 5.24 -2.78 -8.77
C SER A 49 4.53 -2.02 -7.64
N TYR A 50 3.22 -1.81 -7.77
CA TYR A 50 2.44 -1.22 -6.69
C TYR A 50 2.25 -2.25 -5.58
N THR A 51 2.46 -1.83 -4.33
CA THR A 51 2.10 -2.62 -3.14
C THR A 51 0.71 -2.21 -2.64
N PRO A 52 0.07 -3.00 -1.75
CA PRO A 52 -1.16 -2.58 -1.09
C PRO A 52 -1.03 -1.22 -0.39
N LEU A 53 0.15 -0.91 0.18
CA LEU A 53 0.39 0.37 0.86
C LEU A 53 0.35 1.56 -0.11
N HIS A 54 0.85 1.40 -1.35
CA HIS A 54 0.72 2.44 -2.38
C HIS A 54 -0.76 2.74 -2.70
N LEU A 55 -1.59 1.70 -2.81
CA LEU A 55 -3.01 1.86 -3.13
C LEU A 55 -3.79 2.49 -1.96
N ALA A 56 -3.48 2.09 -0.71
CA ALA A 56 -4.03 2.73 0.48
C ALA A 56 -3.67 4.21 0.56
N ALA A 57 -2.40 4.55 0.27
CA ALA A 57 -1.90 5.92 0.27
C ALA A 57 -2.57 6.79 -0.80
N GLN A 58 -2.69 6.27 -2.03
CA GLN A 58 -3.40 6.96 -3.12
C GLN A 58 -4.87 7.26 -2.77
N GLY A 59 -5.53 6.32 -2.08
CA GLY A 59 -6.90 6.48 -1.61
C GLY A 59 -7.07 7.30 -0.33
N ALA A 60 -5.98 7.72 0.32
CA ALA A 60 -5.97 8.33 1.66
C ALA A 60 -6.68 7.46 2.73
N HIS A 61 -6.56 6.14 2.63
CA HIS A 61 -7.18 5.19 3.56
C HIS A 61 -6.27 4.95 4.76
N SER A 62 -6.23 5.90 5.68
CA SER A 62 -5.33 5.90 6.85
C SER A 62 -5.39 4.61 7.68
N GLU A 63 -6.58 4.08 7.94
CA GLU A 63 -6.79 2.89 8.75
C GLU A 63 -6.19 1.65 8.09
N VAL A 64 -6.32 1.53 6.77
CA VAL A 64 -5.69 0.45 6.01
C VAL A 64 -4.18 0.62 6.00
N ALA A 65 -3.69 1.85 5.76
CA ALA A 65 -2.26 2.13 5.75
C ALA A 65 -1.62 1.77 7.10
N GLU A 66 -2.26 2.13 8.22
CA GLU A 66 -1.82 1.79 9.56
C GLU A 66 -1.77 0.27 9.78
N GLN A 67 -2.79 -0.46 9.33
CA GLN A 67 -2.80 -1.93 9.43
C GLN A 67 -1.66 -2.59 8.63
N LEU A 68 -1.39 -2.08 7.43
CA LEU A 68 -0.31 -2.58 6.59
C LEU A 68 1.06 -2.28 7.21
N LEU A 69 1.28 -1.05 7.69
CA LEU A 69 2.51 -0.63 8.36
C LEU A 69 2.75 -1.43 9.65
N ALA A 70 1.72 -1.61 10.48
CA ALA A 70 1.80 -2.44 11.68
C ALA A 70 2.08 -3.93 11.37
N ALA A 71 1.68 -4.41 10.19
CA ALA A 71 2.00 -5.74 9.71
C ALA A 71 3.41 -5.84 9.07
N GLY A 72 4.17 -4.73 9.04
CA GLY A 72 5.53 -4.69 8.53
C GLY A 72 5.65 -4.35 7.04
N ALA A 73 4.67 -3.66 6.46
CA ALA A 73 4.79 -3.10 5.11
C ALA A 73 5.97 -2.14 5.03
N ASP A 74 6.73 -2.17 3.94
CA ASP A 74 7.80 -1.20 3.71
C ASP A 74 7.24 0.18 3.33
N PRO A 75 7.34 1.20 4.23
CA PRO A 75 6.86 2.56 3.95
C PRO A 75 7.64 3.26 2.82
N ASN A 76 8.83 2.76 2.50
CA ASN A 76 9.73 3.31 1.49
C ASN A 76 9.76 2.47 0.21
N SER A 77 8.81 1.54 0.04
CA SER A 77 8.67 0.79 -1.20
C SER A 77 8.51 1.75 -2.40
N VAL A 78 9.09 1.35 -3.54
CA VAL A 78 9.12 2.19 -4.75
C VAL A 78 8.53 1.46 -5.95
N THR A 79 7.79 2.20 -6.78
CA THR A 79 7.34 1.69 -8.08
C THR A 79 8.52 1.58 -9.06
N THR A 80 8.49 0.55 -9.91
CA THR A 80 9.61 0.23 -10.82
C THR A 80 9.84 1.25 -11.93
N ASN A 81 8.80 1.99 -12.35
CA ASN A 81 8.89 2.91 -13.49
C ASN A 81 9.16 4.37 -13.10
N SER A 82 8.68 4.77 -11.92
CA SER A 82 8.74 6.18 -11.50
C SER A 82 9.43 6.40 -10.18
N GLY A 83 9.76 5.35 -9.41
CA GLY A 83 10.33 5.52 -8.07
C GLY A 83 9.36 6.22 -7.12
N VAL A 84 8.06 6.12 -7.39
CA VAL A 84 7.02 6.71 -6.57
C VAL A 84 6.90 5.88 -5.30
N THR A 85 6.88 6.55 -4.15
CA THR A 85 6.67 5.92 -2.84
C THR A 85 5.22 6.08 -2.39
N PRO A 86 4.75 5.33 -1.38
CA PRO A 86 3.48 5.60 -0.73
C PRO A 86 3.35 7.05 -0.26
N LEU A 87 4.43 7.67 0.20
CA LEU A 87 4.40 9.06 0.67
C LEU A 87 4.08 10.07 -0.46
N HIS A 88 4.65 9.90 -1.66
CA HIS A 88 4.29 10.71 -2.84
C HIS A 88 2.78 10.66 -3.11
N LEU A 89 2.20 9.46 -3.07
CA LEU A 89 0.78 9.24 -3.34
C LEU A 89 -0.11 9.84 -2.25
N ALA A 90 0.27 9.67 -0.98
CA ALA A 90 -0.46 10.25 0.14
C ALA A 90 -0.41 11.78 0.11
N ALA A 91 0.75 12.39 -0.17
CA ALA A 91 0.88 13.84 -0.24
C ALA A 91 0.05 14.47 -1.37
N ALA A 92 -0.10 13.76 -2.50
CA ALA A 92 -0.93 14.20 -3.62
C ALA A 92 -2.45 14.00 -3.40
N ALA A 93 -2.86 13.24 -2.38
CA ALA A 93 -4.26 12.92 -2.11
C ALA A 93 -4.95 14.04 -1.32
N ILE A 94 -6.18 14.42 -1.71
CA ILE A 94 -6.98 15.52 -1.11
C ILE A 94 -7.15 15.38 0.42
N LYS A 95 -7.13 14.16 0.95
CA LYS A 95 -7.26 13.87 2.38
C LYS A 95 -6.08 13.07 2.95
N GLY A 96 -4.94 13.08 2.27
CA GLY A 96 -3.82 12.22 2.61
C GLY A 96 -3.03 12.62 3.85
N HIS A 97 -3.29 13.78 4.47
CA HIS A 97 -2.53 14.27 5.63
C HIS A 97 -2.41 13.25 6.79
N THR A 98 -3.48 12.50 7.08
CA THR A 98 -3.46 11.45 8.10
C THR A 98 -2.60 10.26 7.67
N THR A 99 -2.67 9.89 6.40
CA THR A 99 -1.87 8.80 5.84
C THR A 99 -0.39 9.18 5.77
N VAL A 100 -0.08 10.43 5.42
CA VAL A 100 1.27 11.03 5.51
C VAL A 100 1.81 10.93 6.93
N ALA A 101 1.01 11.33 7.93
CA ALA A 101 1.43 11.25 9.33
C ALA A 101 1.73 9.81 9.76
N SER A 102 0.89 8.84 9.40
CA SER A 102 1.15 7.42 9.65
C SER A 102 2.43 6.94 8.97
N LEU A 103 2.63 7.26 7.69
CA LEU A 103 3.84 6.87 6.94
C LEU A 103 5.11 7.42 7.61
N LEU A 104 5.12 8.70 7.99
CA LEU A 104 6.27 9.31 8.67
C LEU A 104 6.51 8.70 10.06
N ALA A 105 5.44 8.39 10.82
CA ALA A 105 5.56 7.75 12.12
C ALA A 105 6.17 6.33 12.03
N HIS A 106 5.96 5.65 10.90
CA HIS A 106 6.53 4.33 10.61
C HIS A 106 7.85 4.38 9.82
N GLY A 107 8.48 5.54 9.69
CA GLY A 107 9.83 5.67 9.12
C GLY A 107 9.88 5.85 7.60
N ALA A 108 8.83 6.36 6.98
CA ALA A 108 8.93 6.88 5.62
C ALA A 108 9.95 8.02 5.55
N ASP A 109 10.81 8.01 4.54
CA ASP A 109 11.63 9.17 4.19
C ASP A 109 10.69 10.34 3.85
N PRO A 110 10.82 11.53 4.47
CA PRO A 110 10.00 12.68 4.14
C PRO A 110 10.31 13.27 2.75
N ASN A 111 11.51 13.04 2.20
CA ASN A 111 11.96 13.65 0.95
C ASN A 111 12.52 12.64 -0.07
N PRO A 112 11.83 11.51 -0.36
CA PRO A 112 12.25 10.60 -1.39
C PRO A 112 12.17 11.31 -2.73
N ARG A 113 13.14 11.07 -3.61
CA ARG A 113 13.12 11.64 -4.96
C ARG A 113 12.58 10.62 -5.92
N GLU A 114 11.47 10.94 -6.58
CA GLU A 114 10.99 10.10 -7.68
C GLU A 114 11.99 10.12 -8.85
N VAL A 115 12.10 9.00 -9.55
CA VAL A 115 13.06 8.82 -10.64
C VAL A 115 12.63 9.60 -11.89
N SER A 116 11.32 9.76 -12.11
CA SER A 116 10.79 10.34 -13.35
C SER A 116 10.92 11.87 -13.41
N SER A 117 10.53 12.60 -12.36
CA SER A 117 10.58 14.07 -12.34
C SER A 117 11.52 14.67 -11.29
N GLY A 118 12.10 13.85 -10.40
CA GLY A 118 12.94 14.32 -9.31
C GLY A 118 12.20 15.07 -8.21
N GLN A 119 10.86 15.06 -8.24
CA GLN A 119 9.98 15.67 -7.23
C GLN A 119 10.12 14.95 -5.88
N THR A 120 9.85 15.71 -4.82
CA THR A 120 9.70 15.23 -3.45
C THR A 120 8.21 15.29 -3.05
N PRO A 121 7.73 14.41 -2.14
CA PRO A 121 6.35 14.44 -1.67
C PRO A 121 5.98 15.72 -0.90
N LEU A 122 6.94 16.27 -0.17
CA LEU A 122 6.84 17.47 0.67
C LEU A 122 7.80 18.55 0.16
#